data_AF-A0A3Q9T0U8-F1
#
_entry.id   AF-A0A3Q9T0U8-F1
#
_cell.length_a   1.000
_cell.length_b   1.000
_cell.length_c   1.000
_cell.angle_alpha   90.00
_cell.angle_beta   90.00
_cell.angle_gamma   90.00
#
_symmetry.space_group_name_H-M   'P 1'
#
loop_
_entity.id
_entity.type
_entity.pdbx_description
1 polymer ?
#
loop_
_entity_poly.entity_id
_entity_poly.type
_entity_poly.pdbx_seq_one_letter_code
_entity_poly.pdbx_strand_id
1 'polypeptide(L)'
;SAGAASVLVATSVLGSAAVGTRTIFAEESSYRGRSLMSKVDYDSLVSLIAEYKAKSIDSSQFTVKLRNLLREVSVETLSTFLQGLDNAHTLYGPHSRLNSFSNLVGGLPNDNIKDFYHNKYGLNLTSLVTQELRNRILENENRKNEITEKDSELELLRDKEREGRESLQKTEHKLNESQTNLAIKEQELEKAKEVNKDLAKSITKTLSQATKENNKLKEELTKEKTKAAKMTKELMDKLDASEKDKKRAFQVSSELANKLHETETSRDKAFAVSKELADKLAAKTAEAEKLMENVGSLDRLVESAKREMAEKLAEIDQLTADKEKADAELAAANDTIASLQTELEKAASLQTELEKA
;
A
#
# COMPACT_ATOMS: atom_id res chain seq x y z
N SER A 1 -25.59 18.59 -36.21
CA SER A 1 -26.40 17.42 -36.56
C SER A 1 -27.72 17.55 -35.82
N ALA A 2 -28.83 17.60 -36.54
CA ALA A 2 -30.15 17.92 -36.00
C ALA A 2 -30.65 16.80 -35.07
N GLY A 3 -30.93 17.14 -33.80
CA GLY A 3 -31.53 16.22 -32.84
C GLY A 3 -33.03 16.13 -33.07
N ALA A 4 -33.49 15.00 -33.62
CA ALA A 4 -34.90 14.72 -33.80
C ALA A 4 -35.54 14.35 -32.44
N ALA A 5 -36.46 15.19 -32.00
CA ALA A 5 -37.36 14.93 -30.89
C ALA A 5 -38.30 13.77 -31.21
N SER A 6 -38.40 12.80 -30.29
CA SER A 6 -39.45 11.77 -30.33
C SER A 6 -40.45 12.08 -29.22
N VAL A 7 -41.43 12.93 -29.54
CA VAL A 7 -42.60 13.15 -28.69
C VAL A 7 -43.57 11.99 -28.95
N LEU A 8 -43.68 11.11 -27.97
CA LEU A 8 -44.63 10.00 -27.98
C LEU A 8 -46.02 10.57 -27.68
N VAL A 9 -46.77 10.89 -28.74
CA VAL A 9 -48.18 11.28 -28.64
C VAL A 9 -48.97 9.99 -28.37
N ALA A 10 -49.30 9.75 -27.10
CA ALA A 10 -50.33 8.80 -26.72
C ALA A 10 -51.69 9.34 -27.19
N THR A 11 -52.12 8.93 -28.38
CA THR A 11 -53.53 9.08 -28.79
C THR A 11 -54.34 8.05 -28.01
N SER A 12 -54.80 8.45 -26.82
CA SER A 12 -55.92 7.80 -26.14
C SER A 12 -57.17 7.97 -26.99
N VAL A 13 -57.40 7.03 -27.91
CA VAL A 13 -58.74 6.83 -28.47
C VAL A 13 -59.57 6.11 -27.41
N LEU A 14 -59.91 6.86 -26.35
CA LEU A 14 -61.11 6.63 -25.56
C LEU A 14 -62.27 6.93 -26.50
N GLY A 15 -62.57 5.95 -27.36
CA GLY A 15 -63.85 5.85 -28.02
C GLY A 15 -64.88 5.58 -26.95
N SER A 16 -65.31 6.65 -26.28
CA SER A 16 -66.59 6.75 -25.58
C SER A 16 -67.70 6.59 -26.62
N ALA A 17 -67.82 5.38 -27.16
CA ALA A 17 -69.10 4.88 -27.58
C ALA A 17 -69.91 4.78 -26.30
N ALA A 18 -70.62 5.87 -25.98
CA ALA A 18 -71.83 5.77 -25.21
C ALA A 18 -72.56 4.53 -25.75
N VAL A 19 -72.70 3.52 -24.91
CA VAL A 19 -73.67 2.45 -25.11
C VAL A 19 -75.00 3.18 -25.14
N GLY A 20 -75.35 3.67 -26.32
CA GLY A 20 -76.69 4.07 -26.66
C GLY A 20 -77.45 2.78 -26.53
N THR A 21 -78.02 2.57 -25.34
CA THR A 21 -79.17 1.72 -25.17
C THR A 21 -80.11 2.11 -26.28
N ARG A 22 -80.09 1.33 -27.37
CA ARG A 22 -81.21 1.31 -28.29
C ARG A 22 -82.32 0.68 -27.48
N THR A 23 -82.94 1.50 -26.64
CA THR A 23 -84.33 1.32 -26.27
C THR A 23 -85.01 1.08 -27.60
N ILE A 24 -85.45 -0.15 -27.81
CA ILE A 24 -86.41 -0.48 -28.86
C ILE A 24 -87.61 0.37 -28.47
N PHE A 25 -87.66 1.60 -28.97
CA PHE A 25 -88.84 2.42 -28.89
C PHE A 25 -89.88 1.59 -29.63
N ALA A 26 -90.80 1.00 -28.86
CA ALA A 26 -92.07 0.58 -29.40
C ALA A 26 -92.59 1.78 -30.20
N GLU A 27 -92.66 1.63 -31.51
CA GLU A 27 -93.21 2.64 -32.42
C GLU A 27 -94.74 2.66 -32.21
N GLU A 28 -95.14 3.22 -31.06
CA GLU A 28 -96.51 3.33 -30.61
C GLU A 28 -96.97 4.77 -30.85
N SER A 29 -97.00 5.22 -32.12
CA SER A 29 -97.66 6.50 -32.45
C SER A 29 -98.02 6.76 -33.92
N SER A 30 -97.68 5.88 -34.87
CA SER A 30 -97.94 6.07 -36.31
C SER A 30 -98.95 5.09 -36.94
N TYR A 31 -99.56 4.18 -36.18
CA TYR A 31 -100.59 3.24 -36.66
C TYR A 31 -101.99 3.87 -36.84
N ARG A 32 -102.06 5.08 -37.40
CA ARG A 32 -103.35 5.64 -37.88
C ARG A 32 -103.68 5.07 -39.25
N GLY A 33 -104.08 3.80 -39.32
CA GLY A 33 -104.87 3.22 -40.42
C GLY A 33 -104.34 3.42 -41.85
N ARG A 34 -103.04 3.65 -42.06
CA ARG A 34 -102.44 3.73 -43.40
C ARG A 34 -101.52 2.53 -43.62
N SER A 35 -101.63 1.93 -44.80
CA SER A 35 -100.67 0.97 -45.34
C SER A 35 -99.25 1.57 -45.30
N LEU A 36 -98.36 1.00 -44.49
CA LEU A 36 -96.95 1.40 -44.34
C LEU A 36 -96.02 0.69 -45.34
N MET A 37 -96.60 0.00 -46.31
CA MET A 37 -95.87 -0.65 -47.39
C MET A 37 -94.93 0.33 -48.10
N SER A 38 -93.65 -0.06 -48.21
CA SER A 38 -92.64 0.71 -48.93
C SER A 38 -93.06 0.93 -50.38
N LYS A 39 -92.83 2.14 -50.92
CA LYS A 39 -93.11 2.44 -52.32
C LYS A 39 -92.34 1.50 -53.26
N VAL A 40 -91.09 1.18 -52.91
CA VAL A 40 -90.23 0.26 -53.69
C VAL A 40 -90.84 -1.14 -53.72
N ASP A 41 -91.28 -1.64 -52.56
CA ASP A 41 -91.89 -2.97 -52.45
C ASP A 41 -93.24 -3.01 -53.19
N TYR A 42 -94.02 -1.93 -53.09
CA TYR A 42 -95.30 -1.78 -53.78
C TYR A 42 -95.12 -1.80 -55.30
N ASP A 43 -94.21 -0.97 -55.82
CA ASP A 43 -93.93 -0.88 -57.26
C ASP A 43 -93.39 -2.21 -57.79
N SER A 44 -92.52 -2.89 -57.02
CA SER A 44 -91.97 -4.20 -57.37
C SER A 44 -93.05 -5.29 -57.45
N LEU A 45 -93.99 -5.31 -56.49
CA LEU A 45 -95.10 -6.25 -56.49
C LEU A 45 -96.08 -5.98 -57.62
N VAL A 46 -96.42 -4.72 -57.88
CA VAL A 46 -97.29 -4.34 -59.00
C VAL A 46 -96.64 -4.74 -60.33
N SER A 47 -95.35 -4.47 -60.51
CA SER A 47 -94.61 -4.84 -61.73
C SER A 47 -94.61 -6.34 -61.96
N LEU A 48 -94.30 -7.12 -60.91
CA LEU A 48 -94.28 -8.58 -61.00
C LEU A 48 -95.66 -9.16 -61.33
N ILE A 49 -96.72 -8.61 -60.73
CA ILE A 49 -98.11 -9.01 -61.03
C ILE A 49 -98.49 -8.64 -62.46
N ALA A 50 -98.09 -7.46 -62.94
CA ALA A 50 -98.35 -7.01 -64.30
C ALA A 50 -97.68 -7.94 -65.33
N GLU A 51 -96.41 -8.33 -65.11
CA GLU A 51 -95.72 -9.33 -65.94
C GLU A 51 -96.51 -10.65 -66.03
N TYR A 52 -97.03 -11.12 -64.90
CA TYR A 52 -97.81 -12.36 -64.85
C TYR A 52 -99.15 -12.24 -65.57
N LYS A 53 -99.88 -11.13 -65.37
CA LYS A 53 -101.16 -10.89 -66.05
C LYS A 53 -101.01 -10.69 -67.55
N ALA A 54 -99.89 -10.11 -67.99
CA ALA A 54 -99.51 -10.02 -69.40
C ALA A 54 -99.12 -11.37 -70.02
N LYS A 55 -99.05 -12.44 -69.22
CA LYS A 55 -98.56 -13.78 -69.61
C LYS A 55 -97.10 -13.80 -70.08
N SER A 56 -96.30 -12.83 -69.62
CA SER A 56 -94.87 -12.76 -69.91
C SER A 56 -94.05 -13.79 -69.13
N ILE A 57 -94.60 -14.28 -68.01
CA ILE A 57 -94.04 -15.35 -67.17
C ILE A 57 -95.14 -16.36 -66.83
N ASP A 58 -94.76 -17.62 -66.68
CA ASP A 58 -95.68 -18.67 -66.26
C ASP A 58 -95.94 -18.64 -64.74
N SER A 59 -96.91 -19.45 -64.28
CA SER A 59 -97.33 -19.48 -62.88
C SER A 59 -96.24 -20.01 -61.94
N SER A 60 -95.38 -20.92 -62.39
CA SER A 60 -94.28 -21.46 -61.59
C SER A 60 -93.17 -20.42 -61.43
N GLN A 61 -92.81 -19.74 -62.51
CA GLN A 61 -91.84 -18.64 -62.51
C GLN A 61 -92.33 -17.48 -61.65
N PHE A 62 -93.62 -17.16 -61.72
CA PHE A 62 -94.24 -16.14 -60.87
C PHE A 62 -94.17 -16.52 -59.39
N THR A 63 -94.50 -17.75 -58.99
CA THR A 63 -94.40 -18.19 -57.59
C THR A 63 -92.99 -18.03 -57.04
N VAL A 64 -91.97 -18.45 -57.80
CA VAL A 64 -90.56 -18.32 -57.38
C VAL A 64 -90.14 -16.85 -57.25
N LYS A 65 -90.45 -16.01 -58.25
CA LYS A 65 -90.14 -14.58 -58.19
C LYS A 65 -90.86 -13.90 -57.03
N LEU A 66 -92.11 -14.25 -56.77
CA LEU A 66 -92.90 -13.69 -55.67
C LEU A 66 -92.32 -14.07 -54.31
N ARG A 67 -91.86 -15.32 -54.13
CA ARG A 67 -91.16 -15.73 -52.91
C ARG A 67 -89.88 -14.93 -52.69
N ASN A 68 -89.05 -14.78 -53.72
CA ASN A 68 -87.82 -14.01 -53.62
C ASN A 68 -88.10 -12.55 -53.28
N LEU A 69 -89.10 -11.95 -53.92
CA LEU A 69 -89.53 -10.60 -53.59
C LEU A 69 -89.99 -10.49 -52.14
N LEU A 70 -90.82 -11.42 -51.65
CA LEU A 70 -91.26 -11.46 -50.25
C LEU A 70 -90.11 -11.68 -49.25
N ARG A 71 -89.02 -12.34 -49.65
CA ARG A 71 -87.80 -12.42 -48.82
C ARG A 71 -87.11 -11.08 -48.67
N GLU A 72 -87.16 -10.24 -49.70
CA GLU A 72 -86.47 -8.95 -49.76
C GLU A 72 -87.32 -7.78 -49.27
N VAL A 73 -88.65 -7.90 -49.23
CA VAL A 73 -89.52 -6.78 -48.79
C VAL A 73 -89.24 -6.37 -47.35
N SER A 74 -89.52 -5.11 -47.04
CA SER A 74 -89.30 -4.55 -45.72
C SER A 74 -90.20 -5.17 -44.66
N VAL A 75 -89.81 -5.03 -43.38
CA VAL A 75 -90.61 -5.52 -42.24
C VAL A 75 -91.95 -4.78 -42.17
N GLU A 76 -91.97 -3.49 -42.55
CA GLU A 76 -93.16 -2.65 -42.63
C GLU A 76 -94.13 -3.14 -43.71
N THR A 77 -93.62 -3.62 -44.85
CA THR A 77 -94.43 -4.24 -45.89
C THR A 77 -95.06 -5.56 -45.42
N LEU A 78 -94.30 -6.43 -44.77
CA LEU A 78 -94.87 -7.66 -44.18
C LEU A 78 -95.87 -7.36 -43.05
N SER A 79 -95.60 -6.37 -42.21
CA SER A 79 -96.53 -5.89 -41.18
C SER A 79 -97.83 -5.38 -41.79
N THR A 80 -97.74 -4.65 -42.91
CA THR A 80 -98.92 -4.20 -43.67
C THR A 80 -99.72 -5.38 -44.22
N PHE A 81 -99.08 -6.47 -44.64
CA PHE A 81 -99.80 -7.69 -45.04
C PHE A 81 -100.43 -8.41 -43.85
N LEU A 82 -99.76 -8.46 -42.70
CA LEU A 82 -100.28 -9.05 -41.45
C LEU A 82 -101.59 -8.39 -41.00
N GLN A 83 -101.72 -7.07 -41.13
CA GLN A 83 -102.97 -6.35 -40.83
C GLN A 83 -104.16 -6.88 -41.67
N GLY A 84 -103.91 -7.44 -42.85
CA GLY A 84 -104.93 -8.06 -43.68
C GLY A 84 -105.33 -9.47 -43.25
N LEU A 85 -104.60 -10.09 -42.31
CA LEU A 85 -104.91 -11.38 -41.69
C LEU A 85 -105.64 -11.23 -40.34
N ASP A 86 -105.55 -10.06 -39.72
CA ASP A 86 -106.21 -9.76 -38.45
C ASP A 86 -107.65 -9.31 -38.70
N ASN A 87 -108.62 -10.21 -38.44
CA ASN A 87 -110.04 -9.93 -38.66
C ASN A 87 -110.64 -8.85 -37.74
N ALA A 88 -109.95 -8.48 -36.66
CA ALA A 88 -110.34 -7.40 -35.78
C ALA A 88 -109.73 -6.05 -36.20
N HIS A 89 -108.78 -6.03 -37.14
CA HIS A 89 -108.15 -4.80 -37.61
C HIS A 89 -109.09 -3.99 -38.50
N THR A 90 -109.07 -2.67 -38.37
CA THR A 90 -109.88 -1.75 -39.21
C THR A 90 -109.52 -1.76 -40.70
N LEU A 91 -108.41 -2.40 -41.06
CA LEU A 91 -107.91 -2.54 -42.42
C LEU A 91 -108.12 -3.95 -42.96
N TYR A 92 -108.82 -4.81 -42.23
CA TYR A 92 -109.18 -6.15 -42.67
C TYR A 92 -110.19 -6.11 -43.84
N GLY A 93 -110.26 -7.22 -44.58
CA GLY A 93 -111.28 -7.41 -45.62
C GLY A 93 -110.93 -6.72 -46.95
N PRO A 94 -111.90 -6.18 -47.70
CA PRO A 94 -111.71 -5.65 -49.06
C PRO A 94 -110.69 -4.51 -49.16
N HIS A 95 -110.46 -3.78 -48.06
CA HIS A 95 -109.58 -2.62 -48.03
C HIS A 95 -108.13 -2.95 -47.62
N SER A 96 -107.84 -4.21 -47.30
CA SER A 96 -106.49 -4.62 -46.93
C SER A 96 -105.58 -4.71 -48.16
N ARG A 97 -104.31 -4.31 -48.00
CA ARG A 97 -103.31 -4.47 -49.06
C ARG A 97 -103.09 -5.93 -49.40
N LEU A 98 -103.07 -6.80 -48.38
CA LEU A 98 -102.96 -8.24 -48.60
C LEU A 98 -104.09 -8.76 -49.48
N ASN A 99 -105.35 -8.42 -49.18
CA ASN A 99 -106.49 -8.89 -49.96
C ASN A 99 -106.49 -8.28 -51.37
N SER A 100 -106.16 -7.00 -51.50
CA SER A 100 -106.03 -6.33 -52.80
C SER A 100 -105.03 -7.06 -53.70
N PHE A 101 -103.83 -7.34 -53.21
CA PHE A 101 -102.82 -8.07 -53.97
C PHE A 101 -103.16 -9.56 -54.11
N SER A 102 -103.76 -10.19 -53.10
CA SER A 102 -104.16 -11.60 -53.15
C SER A 102 -105.21 -11.84 -54.25
N ASN A 103 -106.16 -10.92 -54.41
CA ASN A 103 -107.14 -10.97 -55.50
C ASN A 103 -106.50 -10.80 -56.88
N LEU A 104 -105.46 -9.95 -56.98
CA LEU A 104 -104.71 -9.79 -58.23
C LEU A 104 -103.86 -11.04 -58.54
N VAL A 105 -103.20 -11.61 -57.53
CA VAL A 105 -102.35 -12.80 -57.68
C VAL A 105 -103.18 -14.04 -58.02
N GLY A 106 -104.27 -14.27 -57.29
CA GLY A 106 -105.10 -15.46 -57.41
C GLY A 106 -104.44 -16.71 -56.82
N GLY A 107 -104.91 -17.88 -57.28
CA GLY A 107 -104.33 -19.18 -56.92
C GLY A 107 -103.05 -19.46 -57.71
N LEU A 108 -102.08 -20.05 -57.05
CA LEU A 108 -100.77 -20.43 -57.56
C LEU A 108 -100.54 -21.94 -57.37
N PRO A 109 -99.76 -22.59 -58.25
CA PRO A 109 -99.40 -23.99 -58.06
C PRO A 109 -98.57 -24.16 -56.78
N ASN A 110 -98.75 -25.29 -56.10
CA ASN A 110 -97.83 -25.68 -55.05
C ASN A 110 -96.47 -26.02 -55.66
N ASP A 111 -95.43 -25.29 -55.29
CA ASP A 111 -94.05 -25.46 -55.74
C ASP A 111 -93.20 -26.29 -54.76
N ASN A 112 -93.76 -26.71 -53.62
CA ASN A 112 -93.09 -27.55 -52.64
C ASN A 112 -93.86 -28.86 -52.40
N ILE A 113 -93.31 -29.96 -52.92
CA ILE A 113 -93.94 -31.29 -52.80
C ILE A 113 -94.08 -31.78 -51.35
N LYS A 114 -93.26 -31.25 -50.42
CA LYS A 114 -93.34 -31.57 -48.98
C LYS A 114 -94.44 -30.79 -48.27
N ASP A 115 -95.02 -29.78 -48.91
CA ASP A 115 -96.14 -28.99 -48.36
C ASP A 115 -97.48 -29.60 -48.76
N PHE A 116 -97.79 -30.75 -48.16
CA PHE A 116 -98.98 -31.52 -48.52
C PHE A 116 -100.30 -30.77 -48.29
N TYR A 117 -100.29 -29.76 -47.40
CA TYR A 117 -101.45 -28.95 -47.06
C TYR A 117 -101.89 -28.03 -48.20
N HIS A 118 -100.99 -27.68 -49.11
CA HIS A 118 -101.28 -26.83 -50.27
C HIS A 118 -101.42 -27.63 -51.59
N ASN A 119 -101.31 -28.96 -51.57
CA ASN A 119 -101.46 -29.79 -52.78
C ASN A 119 -102.86 -29.73 -53.41
N LYS A 120 -103.93 -29.58 -52.61
CA LYS A 120 -105.31 -29.60 -53.09
C LYS A 120 -105.82 -28.24 -53.57
N TYR A 121 -105.45 -27.16 -52.87
CA TYR A 121 -106.00 -25.82 -53.12
C TYR A 121 -104.96 -24.84 -53.67
N GLY A 122 -103.71 -25.27 -53.84
CA GLY A 122 -102.61 -24.44 -54.29
C GLY A 122 -102.15 -23.45 -53.22
N LEU A 123 -101.25 -22.56 -53.64
CA LEU A 123 -100.76 -21.44 -52.86
C LEU A 123 -101.54 -20.18 -53.22
N ASN A 124 -101.52 -19.20 -52.33
CA ASN A 124 -101.94 -17.84 -52.63
C ASN A 124 -100.99 -16.87 -51.89
N LEU A 125 -101.19 -15.56 -52.09
CA LEU A 125 -100.33 -14.56 -51.46
C LEU A 125 -100.33 -14.70 -49.92
N THR A 126 -101.47 -15.02 -49.31
CA THR A 126 -101.56 -15.26 -47.86
C THR A 126 -100.67 -16.42 -47.40
N SER A 127 -100.69 -17.56 -48.11
CA SER A 127 -99.81 -18.70 -47.83
C SER A 127 -98.33 -18.30 -47.92
N LEU A 128 -97.95 -17.57 -48.96
CA LEU A 128 -96.56 -17.15 -49.19
C LEU A 128 -96.08 -16.15 -48.13
N VAL A 129 -96.90 -15.15 -47.78
CA VAL A 129 -96.60 -14.18 -46.71
C VAL A 129 -96.45 -14.89 -45.36
N THR A 130 -97.31 -15.86 -45.06
CA THR A 130 -97.25 -16.63 -43.81
C THR A 130 -96.00 -17.51 -43.75
N GLN A 131 -95.61 -18.14 -44.86
CA GLN A 131 -94.38 -18.93 -44.94
C GLN A 131 -93.14 -18.04 -44.74
N GLU A 132 -93.12 -16.86 -45.37
CA GLU A 132 -92.00 -15.92 -45.20
C GLU A 132 -91.87 -15.40 -43.77
N LEU A 133 -92.99 -15.05 -43.13
CA LEU A 133 -92.99 -14.63 -41.72
C LEU A 133 -92.44 -15.72 -40.80
N ARG A 134 -92.83 -16.98 -41.02
CA ARG A 134 -92.28 -18.13 -40.26
C ARG A 134 -90.78 -18.26 -40.46
N ASN A 135 -90.30 -18.13 -41.70
CA ASN A 135 -88.87 -18.18 -41.99
C ASN A 135 -88.10 -17.07 -41.25
N ARG A 136 -88.58 -15.82 -41.32
CA ARG A 136 -87.94 -14.70 -40.61
C ARG A 136 -87.93 -14.86 -39.10
N ILE A 137 -88.98 -15.44 -38.51
CA ILE A 137 -89.01 -15.71 -37.06
C ILE A 137 -87.92 -16.72 -36.68
N LEU A 138 -87.82 -17.83 -37.42
CA LEU A 138 -86.82 -18.87 -37.16
C LEU A 138 -85.38 -18.35 -37.39
N GLU A 139 -85.17 -17.58 -38.46
CA GLU A 139 -83.87 -16.96 -38.74
C GLU A 139 -83.47 -15.95 -37.66
N ASN A 140 -84.40 -15.15 -37.16
CA ASN A 140 -84.12 -14.19 -36.09
C ASN A 140 -83.79 -14.88 -34.75
N GLU A 141 -84.42 -16.01 -34.46
CA GLU A 141 -84.07 -16.82 -33.28
C GLU A 141 -82.64 -17.38 -33.40
N ASN A 142 -82.26 -17.91 -34.57
CA ASN A 142 -80.90 -18.37 -34.81
C ASN A 142 -79.88 -17.23 -34.70
N ARG A 143 -80.15 -16.07 -35.34
CA ARG A 143 -79.29 -14.88 -35.24
C ARG A 143 -79.13 -14.40 -33.80
N LYS A 144 -80.19 -14.46 -32.99
CA LYS A 144 -80.12 -14.09 -31.58
C LYS A 144 -79.13 -14.99 -30.82
N ASN A 145 -79.17 -16.30 -31.05
CA ASN A 145 -78.26 -17.25 -30.43
C ASN A 145 -76.80 -17.00 -30.87
N GLU A 146 -76.57 -16.75 -32.16
CA GLU A 146 -75.25 -16.39 -32.69
C GLU A 146 -74.71 -15.09 -32.07
N ILE A 147 -75.56 -14.07 -31.91
CA ILE A 147 -75.18 -12.80 -31.27
C ILE A 147 -74.77 -13.06 -29.81
N THR A 148 -75.53 -13.86 -29.06
CA THR A 148 -75.19 -14.15 -27.65
C THR A 148 -73.89 -14.93 -27.51
N GLU A 149 -73.58 -15.84 -28.44
CA GLU A 149 -72.32 -16.57 -28.46
C GLU A 149 -71.16 -15.63 -28.77
N LYS A 150 -71.32 -14.74 -29.76
CA LYS A 150 -70.31 -13.74 -30.14
C LYS A 150 -70.06 -12.71 -29.06
N ASP A 151 -71.08 -12.28 -28.34
CA ASP A 151 -70.93 -11.37 -27.20
C ASP A 151 -70.11 -12.01 -26.08
N SER A 152 -70.33 -13.30 -25.80
CA SER A 152 -69.55 -14.06 -24.82
C SER A 152 -68.09 -14.24 -25.25
N GLU A 153 -67.83 -14.54 -26.52
CA GLU A 153 -66.47 -14.60 -27.07
C GLU A 153 -65.76 -13.24 -26.97
N LEU A 154 -66.46 -12.14 -27.25
CA LEU A 154 -65.91 -10.79 -27.15
C LEU A 154 -65.53 -10.42 -25.71
N GLU A 155 -66.33 -10.83 -24.72
CA GLU A 155 -66.02 -10.60 -23.31
C GLU A 155 -64.75 -11.34 -22.90
N LEU A 156 -64.60 -12.62 -23.26
CA LEU A 156 -63.39 -13.40 -23.02
C LEU A 156 -62.14 -12.80 -23.69
N LEU A 157 -62.28 -12.27 -24.91
CA LEU A 157 -61.19 -11.60 -25.60
C LEU A 157 -60.79 -10.29 -24.91
N ARG A 158 -61.75 -9.51 -24.41
CA ARG A 158 -61.48 -8.28 -23.64
C ARG A 158 -60.73 -8.57 -22.35
N ASP A 159 -61.08 -9.63 -21.64
CA ASP A 159 -60.35 -10.03 -20.42
C ASP A 159 -58.91 -10.45 -20.74
N LYS A 160 -58.70 -11.25 -21.79
CA LYS A 160 -57.35 -11.61 -22.25
C LYS A 160 -56.53 -10.39 -22.69
N GLU A 161 -57.16 -9.43 -23.37
CA GLU A 161 -56.51 -8.17 -23.75
C GLU A 161 -56.07 -7.37 -22.51
N ARG A 162 -56.94 -7.30 -21.48
CA ARG A 162 -56.63 -6.62 -20.22
C ARG A 162 -55.46 -7.29 -19.48
N GLU A 163 -55.50 -8.60 -19.31
CA GLU A 163 -54.41 -9.38 -18.71
C GLU A 163 -53.09 -9.18 -19.49
N GLY A 164 -53.16 -9.22 -20.81
CA GLY A 164 -52.04 -8.95 -21.70
C GLY A 164 -51.43 -7.56 -21.46
N ARG A 165 -52.26 -6.51 -21.40
CA ARG A 165 -51.82 -5.13 -21.12
C ARG A 165 -51.16 -4.98 -19.75
N GLU A 166 -51.74 -5.58 -18.71
CA GLU A 166 -51.15 -5.54 -17.36
C GLU A 166 -49.79 -6.24 -17.32
N SER A 167 -49.66 -7.36 -18.01
CA SER A 167 -48.37 -8.09 -18.12
C SER A 167 -47.32 -7.24 -18.85
N LEU A 168 -47.70 -6.60 -19.95
CA LEU A 168 -46.84 -5.73 -20.76
C LEU A 168 -46.34 -4.54 -19.93
N GLN A 169 -47.23 -3.87 -19.20
CA GLN A 169 -46.87 -2.75 -18.33
C GLN A 169 -45.87 -3.17 -17.24
N LYS A 170 -46.04 -4.35 -16.63
CA LYS A 170 -45.09 -4.89 -15.64
C LYS A 170 -43.72 -5.15 -16.26
N THR A 171 -43.66 -5.71 -17.48
CA THR A 171 -42.39 -5.93 -18.18
C THR A 171 -41.71 -4.63 -18.61
N GLU A 172 -42.46 -3.65 -19.09
CA GLU A 172 -41.92 -2.32 -19.43
C GLU A 172 -41.33 -1.61 -18.21
N HIS A 173 -42.00 -1.69 -17.05
CA HIS A 173 -41.47 -1.11 -15.82
C HIS A 173 -40.15 -1.76 -15.41
N LYS A 174 -40.06 -3.10 -15.43
CA LYS A 174 -38.82 -3.83 -15.15
C LYS A 174 -37.71 -3.51 -16.15
N LEU A 175 -38.05 -3.36 -17.42
CA LEU A 175 -37.08 -3.00 -18.45
C LEU A 175 -36.51 -1.60 -18.19
N ASN A 176 -37.35 -0.62 -17.89
CA ASN A 176 -36.93 0.73 -17.56
C ASN A 176 -36.05 0.77 -16.31
N GLU A 177 -36.42 0.04 -15.25
CA GLU A 177 -35.59 -0.07 -14.03
C GLU A 177 -34.22 -0.72 -14.32
N SER A 178 -34.18 -1.74 -15.18
CA SER A 178 -32.91 -2.35 -15.60
C SER A 178 -32.06 -1.38 -16.42
N GLN A 179 -32.67 -0.55 -17.27
CA GLN A 179 -31.96 0.44 -18.08
C GLN A 179 -31.36 1.56 -17.22
N THR A 180 -32.09 2.07 -16.22
CA THR A 180 -31.56 3.09 -15.30
C THR A 180 -30.40 2.53 -14.47
N ASN A 181 -30.53 1.31 -13.95
CA ASN A 181 -29.45 0.64 -13.21
C ASN A 181 -28.20 0.41 -14.07
N LEU A 182 -28.37 0.08 -15.35
CA LEU A 182 -27.26 -0.10 -16.28
C LEU A 182 -26.54 1.23 -16.53
N ALA A 183 -27.29 2.31 -16.76
CA ALA A 183 -26.71 3.65 -16.95
C ALA A 183 -25.92 4.13 -15.72
N ILE A 184 -26.41 3.85 -14.50
CA ILE A 184 -25.70 4.15 -13.25
C ILE A 184 -24.37 3.37 -13.19
N LYS A 185 -24.41 2.07 -13.47
CA LYS A 185 -23.20 1.22 -13.46
C LYS A 185 -22.18 1.63 -14.52
N GLU A 186 -22.61 2.05 -15.70
CA GLU A 186 -21.72 2.59 -16.73
C GLU A 186 -21.02 3.88 -16.27
N GLN A 187 -21.76 4.78 -15.60
CA GLN A 187 -21.18 6.00 -15.05
C GLN A 187 -20.18 5.71 -13.91
N GLU A 188 -20.48 4.76 -13.03
CA GLU A 188 -19.55 4.31 -11.97
C GLU A 188 -18.29 3.69 -12.56
N LEU A 189 -18.43 2.86 -13.60
CA LEU A 189 -17.31 2.25 -14.30
C LEU A 189 -16.40 3.32 -14.92
N GLU A 190 -16.96 4.35 -15.54
CA GLU A 190 -16.17 5.43 -16.14
C GLU A 190 -15.41 6.25 -15.08
N LYS A 191 -16.06 6.57 -13.95
CA LYS A 191 -15.39 7.20 -12.79
C LYS A 191 -14.25 6.31 -12.26
N ALA A 192 -14.46 5.00 -12.16
CA ALA A 192 -13.43 4.06 -11.71
C ALA A 192 -12.23 4.01 -12.68
N LYS A 193 -12.46 4.10 -13.99
CA LYS A 193 -11.38 4.19 -14.99
C LYS A 193 -10.57 5.47 -14.86
N GLU A 194 -11.22 6.62 -14.63
CA GLU A 194 -10.51 7.89 -14.41
C GLU A 194 -9.63 7.84 -13.15
N VAL A 195 -10.18 7.34 -12.04
CA VAL A 195 -9.42 7.14 -10.79
C VAL A 195 -8.21 6.23 -11.02
N ASN A 196 -8.39 5.11 -11.72
CA ASN A 196 -7.30 4.20 -12.06
C ASN A 196 -6.23 4.87 -12.95
N LYS A 197 -6.63 5.71 -13.90
CA LYS A 197 -5.71 6.46 -14.77
C LYS A 197 -4.86 7.43 -13.95
N ASP A 198 -5.45 8.12 -12.99
CA ASP A 198 -4.71 9.07 -12.14
C ASP A 198 -3.82 8.37 -11.11
N LEU A 199 -4.25 7.24 -10.56
CA LEU A 199 -3.41 6.33 -9.78
C LEU A 199 -2.20 5.82 -10.59
N ALA A 200 -2.40 5.41 -11.84
CA ALA A 200 -1.30 4.96 -12.69
C ALA A 200 -0.27 6.08 -12.95
N LYS A 201 -0.73 7.32 -13.18
CA LYS A 201 0.15 8.49 -13.31
C LYS A 201 0.92 8.77 -12.02
N SER A 202 0.26 8.71 -10.85
CA SER A 202 0.90 8.99 -9.57
C SER A 202 1.95 7.93 -9.23
N ILE A 203 1.65 6.65 -9.45
CA ILE A 203 2.59 5.53 -9.30
C ILE A 203 3.82 5.73 -10.20
N THR A 204 3.59 6.09 -11.47
CA THR A 204 4.69 6.34 -12.42
C THR A 204 5.59 7.49 -11.97
N LYS A 205 5.00 8.58 -11.46
CA LYS A 205 5.74 9.71 -10.91
C LYS A 205 6.56 9.31 -9.69
N THR A 206 5.98 8.59 -8.74
CA THR A 206 6.65 8.11 -7.52
C THR A 206 7.80 7.16 -7.86
N LEU A 207 7.59 6.20 -8.76
CA LEU A 207 8.65 5.30 -9.24
C LEU A 207 9.81 6.06 -9.89
N SER A 208 9.51 7.09 -10.70
CA SER A 208 10.54 7.92 -11.33
C SER A 208 11.37 8.70 -10.30
N GLN A 209 10.73 9.21 -9.24
CA GLN A 209 11.40 9.92 -8.15
C GLN A 209 12.26 8.98 -7.32
N ALA A 210 11.71 7.83 -6.90
CA ALA A 210 12.43 6.81 -6.17
C ALA A 210 13.65 6.30 -6.95
N THR A 211 13.54 6.13 -8.27
CA THR A 211 14.67 5.72 -9.13
C THR A 211 15.76 6.78 -9.16
N LYS A 212 15.40 8.07 -9.30
CA LYS A 212 16.37 9.18 -9.26
C LYS A 212 17.08 9.27 -7.92
N GLU A 213 16.34 9.11 -6.83
CA GLU A 213 16.86 9.20 -5.46
C GLU A 213 17.78 8.01 -5.14
N ASN A 214 17.42 6.80 -5.56
CA ASN A 214 18.26 5.61 -5.41
C ASN A 214 19.57 5.74 -6.19
N ASN A 215 19.53 6.32 -7.40
CA ASN A 215 20.76 6.59 -8.16
C ASN A 215 21.66 7.62 -7.46
N LYS A 216 21.10 8.70 -6.90
CA LYS A 216 21.86 9.67 -6.09
C LYS A 216 22.50 9.01 -4.86
N LEU A 217 21.73 8.21 -4.12
CA LEU A 217 22.22 7.50 -2.94
C LEU A 217 23.33 6.50 -3.30
N LYS A 218 23.24 5.82 -4.45
CA LYS A 218 24.32 4.96 -4.95
C LYS A 218 25.58 5.77 -5.25
N GLU A 219 25.47 6.92 -5.91
CA GLU A 219 26.61 7.80 -6.17
C GLU A 219 27.25 8.30 -4.86
N GLU A 220 26.45 8.77 -3.90
CA GLU A 220 26.96 9.19 -2.58
C GLU A 220 27.63 8.04 -1.82
N LEU A 221 27.04 6.85 -1.82
CA LEU A 221 27.62 5.66 -1.20
C LEU A 221 28.97 5.29 -1.84
N THR A 222 29.10 5.39 -3.16
CA THR A 222 30.39 5.14 -3.83
C THR A 222 31.44 6.18 -3.45
N LYS A 223 31.08 7.46 -3.38
CA LYS A 223 31.98 8.53 -2.92
C LYS A 223 32.43 8.28 -1.48
N GLU A 224 31.52 7.98 -0.57
CA GLU A 224 31.85 7.72 0.83
C GLU A 224 32.74 6.47 0.98
N LYS A 225 32.45 5.39 0.24
CA LYS A 225 33.32 4.20 0.20
C LYS A 225 34.74 4.53 -0.26
N THR A 226 34.89 5.34 -1.31
CA THR A 226 36.24 5.73 -1.79
C THR A 226 36.98 6.60 -0.78
N LYS A 227 36.28 7.48 -0.06
CA LYS A 227 36.85 8.32 1.00
C LYS A 227 37.27 7.47 2.20
N ALA A 228 36.41 6.56 2.65
CA ALA A 228 36.72 5.62 3.71
C ALA A 228 37.94 4.76 3.36
N ALA A 229 38.01 4.21 2.13
CA ALA A 229 39.16 3.43 1.67
C ALA A 229 40.48 4.23 1.68
N LYS A 230 40.44 5.52 1.29
CA LYS A 230 41.61 6.42 1.41
C LYS A 230 42.04 6.62 2.86
N MET A 231 41.09 6.91 3.76
CA MET A 231 41.40 7.07 5.19
C MET A 231 41.95 5.79 5.81
N THR A 232 41.40 4.61 5.46
CA THR A 232 41.94 3.32 5.91
C THR A 232 43.39 3.13 5.45
N LYS A 233 43.69 3.45 4.19
CA LYS A 233 45.07 3.38 3.68
C LYS A 233 46.02 4.32 4.41
N GLU A 234 45.62 5.59 4.62
CA GLU A 234 46.42 6.55 5.37
C GLU A 234 46.68 6.13 6.82
N LEU A 235 45.68 5.56 7.49
CA LEU A 235 45.83 5.04 8.86
C LEU A 235 46.77 3.84 8.89
N MET A 236 46.70 2.95 7.89
CA MET A 236 47.61 1.81 7.76
C MET A 236 49.06 2.28 7.56
N ASP A 237 49.29 3.23 6.65
CA ASP A 237 50.61 3.82 6.40
C ASP A 237 51.19 4.49 7.67
N LYS A 238 50.34 5.20 8.44
CA LYS A 238 50.73 5.82 9.72
C LYS A 238 51.06 4.78 10.81
N LEU A 239 50.29 3.69 10.86
CA LEU A 239 50.53 2.61 11.82
C LEU A 239 51.87 1.92 11.52
N ASP A 240 52.13 1.60 10.25
CA ASP A 240 53.40 1.00 9.81
C ASP A 240 54.61 1.90 10.11
N ALA A 241 54.47 3.21 9.89
CA ALA A 241 55.51 4.18 10.24
C ALA A 241 55.74 4.22 11.76
N SER A 242 54.66 4.28 12.55
CA SER A 242 54.74 4.28 14.02
C SER A 242 55.36 3.01 14.58
N GLU A 243 55.07 1.84 14.01
CA GLU A 243 55.71 0.58 14.41
C GLU A 243 57.22 0.58 14.11
N LYS A 244 57.65 1.13 12.97
CA LYS A 244 59.08 1.27 12.65
C LYS A 244 59.79 2.21 13.62
N ASP A 245 59.17 3.34 13.95
CA ASP A 245 59.74 4.30 14.90
C ASP A 245 59.80 3.71 16.31
N LYS A 246 58.77 2.95 16.73
CA LYS A 246 58.77 2.21 18.00
C LYS A 246 59.91 1.19 18.06
N LYS A 247 60.14 0.41 16.98
CA LYS A 247 61.27 -0.54 16.91
C LYS A 247 62.62 0.17 17.02
N ARG A 248 62.80 1.30 16.33
CA ARG A 248 64.01 2.14 16.45
C ARG A 248 64.20 2.66 17.86
N ALA A 249 63.14 3.16 18.50
CA ALA A 249 63.21 3.65 19.88
C ALA A 249 63.62 2.55 20.86
N PHE A 250 63.10 1.32 20.70
CA PHE A 250 63.55 0.17 21.49
C PHE A 250 65.02 -0.19 21.26
N GLN A 251 65.49 -0.17 20.02
CA GLN A 251 66.91 -0.40 19.71
C GLN A 251 67.80 0.67 20.38
N VAL A 252 67.48 1.95 20.21
CA VAL A 252 68.22 3.05 20.85
C VAL A 252 68.21 2.93 22.37
N SER A 253 67.06 2.58 22.97
CA SER A 253 66.97 2.38 24.41
C SER A 253 67.83 1.20 24.88
N SER A 254 67.88 0.10 24.11
CA SER A 254 68.73 -1.04 24.41
C SER A 254 70.22 -0.69 24.31
N GLU A 255 70.62 0.08 23.28
CA GLU A 255 71.99 0.55 23.11
C GLU A 255 72.42 1.49 24.24
N LEU A 256 71.53 2.41 24.64
CA LEU A 256 71.78 3.32 25.77
C LEU A 256 71.91 2.55 27.08
N ALA A 257 71.04 1.56 27.34
CA ALA A 257 71.14 0.71 28.53
C ALA A 257 72.49 -0.04 28.58
N ASN A 258 72.94 -0.61 27.45
CA ASN A 258 74.23 -1.27 27.37
C ASN A 258 75.39 -0.29 27.62
N LYS A 259 75.40 0.88 26.98
CA LYS A 259 76.43 1.91 27.20
C LYS A 259 76.46 2.41 28.64
N LEU A 260 75.29 2.57 29.27
CA LEU A 260 75.19 2.96 30.67
C LEU A 260 75.81 1.89 31.56
N HIS A 261 75.48 0.62 31.35
CA HIS A 261 76.04 -0.50 32.10
C HIS A 261 77.56 -0.62 31.95
N GLU A 262 78.09 -0.45 30.73
CA GLU A 262 79.53 -0.41 30.47
C GLU A 262 80.21 0.77 31.21
N THR A 263 79.57 1.94 31.20
CA THR A 263 80.07 3.14 31.89
C THR A 263 80.06 2.95 33.41
N GLU A 264 78.99 2.41 33.98
CA GLU A 264 78.90 2.07 35.41
C GLU A 264 79.98 1.07 35.81
N THR A 265 80.18 0.02 35.01
CA THR A 265 81.24 -0.97 35.25
C THR A 265 82.64 -0.34 35.19
N SER A 266 82.88 0.56 34.23
CA SER A 266 84.15 1.29 34.13
C SER A 266 84.37 2.25 35.30
N ARG A 267 83.31 2.93 35.75
CA ARG A 267 83.32 3.83 36.91
C ARG A 267 83.65 3.05 38.18
N ASP A 268 83.03 1.89 38.39
CA ASP A 268 83.25 1.07 39.58
C ASP A 268 84.69 0.52 39.63
N LYS A 269 85.25 0.15 38.47
CA LYS A 269 86.69 -0.17 38.35
C LYS A 269 87.59 1.01 38.71
N ALA A 270 87.28 2.21 38.20
CA ALA A 270 88.03 3.42 38.52
C ALA A 270 87.98 3.75 40.01
N PHE A 271 86.82 3.64 40.66
CA PHE A 271 86.68 3.80 42.11
C PHE A 271 87.49 2.79 42.90
N ALA A 272 87.50 1.51 42.49
CA ALA A 272 88.32 0.49 43.13
C ALA A 272 89.82 0.83 43.05
N VAL A 273 90.31 1.26 41.88
CA VAL A 273 91.69 1.72 41.69
C VAL A 273 92.01 2.96 42.53
N SER A 274 91.11 3.96 42.55
CA SER A 274 91.27 5.15 43.39
C SER A 274 91.34 4.82 44.87
N LYS A 275 90.53 3.86 45.35
CA LYS A 275 90.57 3.38 46.73
C LYS A 275 91.90 2.69 47.05
N GLU A 276 92.35 1.79 46.17
CA GLU A 276 93.64 1.11 46.34
C GLU A 276 94.83 2.09 46.35
N LEU A 277 94.81 3.11 45.49
CA LEU A 277 95.81 4.18 45.50
C LEU A 277 95.78 5.01 46.78
N ALA A 278 94.58 5.36 47.27
CA ALA A 278 94.42 6.07 48.54
C ALA A 278 94.97 5.25 49.72
N ASP A 279 94.67 3.96 49.78
CA ASP A 279 95.17 3.04 50.81
C ASP A 279 96.71 2.91 50.74
N LYS A 280 97.28 2.79 49.53
CA LYS A 280 98.74 2.79 49.33
C LYS A 280 99.40 4.10 49.75
N LEU A 281 98.79 5.24 49.44
CA LEU A 281 99.26 6.56 49.86
C LEU A 281 99.24 6.67 51.39
N ALA A 282 98.14 6.30 52.04
CA ALA A 282 98.03 6.30 53.50
C ALA A 282 99.10 5.42 54.16
N ALA A 283 99.33 4.22 53.62
CA ALA A 283 100.39 3.33 54.11
C ALA A 283 101.79 3.94 53.95
N LYS A 284 102.08 4.60 52.82
CA LYS A 284 103.36 5.28 52.59
C LYS A 284 103.55 6.51 53.46
N THR A 285 102.50 7.28 53.73
CA THR A 285 102.54 8.41 54.68
C THR A 285 102.86 7.91 56.10
N ALA A 286 102.23 6.84 56.56
CA ALA A 286 102.52 6.25 57.87
C ALA A 286 103.97 5.70 57.99
N GLU A 287 104.49 5.11 56.91
CA GLU A 287 105.89 4.67 56.86
C GLU A 287 106.87 5.86 56.94
N ALA A 288 106.56 6.96 56.24
CA ALA A 288 107.35 8.19 56.30
C ALA A 288 107.34 8.84 57.70
N GLU A 289 106.19 8.90 58.37
CA GLU A 289 106.09 9.40 59.75
C GLU A 289 106.97 8.57 60.71
N LYS A 290 106.93 7.24 60.61
CA LYS A 290 107.75 6.34 61.42
C LYS A 290 109.26 6.52 61.16
N LEU A 291 109.65 6.74 59.91
CA LEU A 291 111.03 7.06 59.55
C LEU A 291 111.47 8.42 60.13
N MET A 292 110.59 9.44 60.10
CA MET A 292 110.88 10.74 60.71
C MET A 292 111.07 10.65 62.22
N GLU A 293 110.23 9.88 62.93
CA GLU A 293 110.43 9.61 64.37
C GLU A 293 111.76 8.92 64.65
N ASN A 294 112.13 7.91 63.84
CA ASN A 294 113.41 7.22 63.97
C ASN A 294 114.60 8.16 63.75
N VAL A 295 114.54 9.03 62.73
CA VAL A 295 115.57 10.04 62.48
C VAL A 295 115.70 11.00 63.67
N GLY A 296 114.57 11.47 64.23
CA GLY A 296 114.58 12.29 65.44
C GLY A 296 115.17 11.59 66.67
N SER A 297 114.98 10.27 66.81
CA SER A 297 115.59 9.47 67.88
C SER A 297 117.10 9.35 67.73
N LEU A 298 117.59 9.15 66.50
CA LEU A 298 119.02 9.09 66.19
C LEU A 298 119.70 10.43 66.45
N ASP A 299 119.06 11.54 66.08
CA ASP A 299 119.58 12.89 66.32
C ASP A 299 119.82 13.17 67.82
N ARG A 300 118.86 12.77 68.68
CA ARG A 300 119.02 12.85 70.14
C ARG A 300 120.16 11.98 70.67
N LEU A 301 120.33 10.79 70.10
CA LEU A 301 121.37 9.84 70.50
C LEU A 301 122.77 10.37 70.12
N VAL A 302 122.90 10.98 68.93
CA VAL A 302 124.11 11.65 68.48
C VAL A 302 124.47 12.83 69.39
N GLU A 303 123.51 13.67 69.76
CA GLU A 303 123.75 14.78 70.69
C GLU A 303 124.13 14.31 72.10
N SER A 304 123.55 13.19 72.58
CA SER A 304 123.97 12.56 73.83
C SER A 304 125.43 12.09 73.78
N ALA A 305 125.82 11.42 72.69
CA ALA A 305 127.19 10.93 72.51
C ALA A 305 128.20 12.09 72.41
N LYS A 306 127.84 13.20 71.76
CA LYS A 306 128.68 14.41 71.73
C LYS A 306 128.92 15.00 73.12
N ARG A 307 127.89 15.09 73.97
CA ARG A 307 128.05 15.59 75.35
C ARG A 307 128.95 14.69 76.18
N GLU A 308 128.76 13.38 76.10
CA GLU A 308 129.57 12.40 76.82
C GLU A 308 131.05 12.46 76.40
N MET A 309 131.32 12.63 75.10
CA MET A 309 132.69 12.86 74.61
C MET A 309 133.30 14.17 75.15
N ALA A 310 132.52 15.24 75.23
CA ALA A 310 133.00 16.52 75.76
C ALA A 310 133.35 16.42 77.25
N GLU A 311 132.55 15.70 78.06
CA GLU A 311 132.86 15.43 79.47
C GLU A 311 134.16 14.61 79.63
N LYS A 312 134.35 13.57 78.81
CA LYS A 312 135.57 12.75 78.85
C LYS A 312 136.83 13.53 78.46
N LEU A 313 136.73 14.46 77.50
CA LEU A 313 137.86 15.34 77.15
C LEU A 313 138.26 16.24 78.32
N ALA A 314 137.28 16.84 79.00
CA ALA A 314 137.55 17.68 80.18
C ALA A 314 138.20 16.89 81.33
N GLU A 315 137.80 15.64 81.54
CA GLU A 315 138.40 14.75 82.54
C GLU A 315 139.87 14.42 82.23
N ILE A 316 140.23 14.24 80.95
CA ILE A 316 141.61 14.00 80.50
C ILE A 316 142.49 15.25 80.74
N ASP A 317 141.98 16.44 80.45
CA ASP A 317 142.71 17.69 80.67
C ASP A 317 143.03 17.88 82.17
N GLN A 318 142.07 17.57 83.06
CA GLN A 318 142.25 17.64 84.51
C GLN A 318 143.32 16.66 85.00
N LEU A 319 143.27 15.39 84.57
CA LEU A 319 144.25 14.37 84.94
C LEU A 319 145.66 14.71 84.44
N THR A 320 145.77 15.39 83.31
CA THR A 320 147.06 15.84 82.75
C THR A 320 147.67 16.93 83.63
N ALA A 321 146.87 17.90 84.09
CA ALA A 321 147.31 18.93 85.01
C ALA A 321 147.74 18.36 86.39
N ASP A 322 146.99 17.39 86.92
CA ASP A 322 147.34 16.75 88.20
C ASP A 322 148.67 15.98 88.13
N LYS A 323 148.98 15.38 86.97
CA LYS A 323 150.25 14.69 86.73
C LYS A 323 151.45 15.64 86.73
N GLU A 324 151.34 16.77 86.02
CA GLU A 324 152.43 17.77 85.97
C GLU A 324 152.74 18.33 87.37
N LYS A 325 151.72 18.52 88.20
CA LYS A 325 151.88 18.94 89.59
C LYS A 325 152.63 17.90 90.44
N ALA A 326 152.28 16.63 90.29
CA ALA A 326 152.94 15.54 91.01
C ALA A 326 154.43 15.41 90.63
N ASP A 327 154.77 15.56 89.34
CA ASP A 327 156.17 15.52 88.87
C ASP A 327 157.01 16.68 89.45
N ALA A 328 156.42 17.87 89.60
CA ALA A 328 157.08 19.01 90.23
C ALA A 328 157.33 18.79 91.74
N GLU A 329 156.36 18.20 92.46
CA GLU A 329 156.52 17.85 93.88
C GLU A 329 157.59 16.76 94.10
N LEU A 330 157.70 15.80 93.19
CA LEU A 330 158.71 14.73 93.21
C LEU A 330 160.13 15.27 92.97
N ALA A 331 160.29 16.21 92.04
CA ALA A 331 161.56 16.88 91.79
C ALA A 331 162.05 17.65 93.04
N ALA A 332 161.17 18.42 93.69
CA ALA A 332 161.50 19.18 94.89
C ALA A 332 161.90 18.28 96.08
N ALA A 333 161.24 17.12 96.25
CA ALA A 333 161.60 16.16 97.30
C ALA A 333 162.99 15.56 97.09
N ASN A 334 163.37 15.26 95.84
CA ASN A 334 164.69 14.72 95.51
C ASN A 334 165.82 15.72 95.76
N ASP A 335 165.62 17.00 95.45
CA ASP A 335 166.58 18.07 95.79
C ASP A 335 166.81 18.18 97.31
N THR A 336 165.75 17.97 98.09
CA THR A 336 165.81 18.00 99.57
C THR A 336 166.60 16.81 100.12
N ILE A 337 166.43 15.62 99.54
CA ILE A 337 167.19 14.41 99.91
C ILE A 337 168.68 14.59 99.63
N ALA A 338 169.03 15.17 98.48
CA ALA A 338 170.42 15.44 98.12
C ALA A 338 171.10 16.38 99.12
N SER A 339 170.39 17.44 99.56
CA SER A 339 170.89 18.39 100.57
C SER A 339 171.20 17.70 101.91
N LEU A 340 170.30 16.84 102.39
CA LEU A 340 170.47 16.10 103.64
C LEU A 340 171.64 15.10 103.60
N GLN A 341 171.93 14.49 102.44
CA GLN A 341 173.08 13.59 102.29
C GLN A 341 174.41 14.32 102.45
N THR A 342 174.54 15.53 101.90
CA THR A 342 175.74 16.37 102.06
C THR A 342 176.00 16.80 103.51
N GLU A 343 174.95 17.07 104.29
CA GLU A 343 175.09 17.43 105.70
C GLU A 343 175.56 16.25 106.55
N LEU A 344 175.13 15.03 106.20
CA LEU A 344 175.47 13.80 106.92
C LEU A 344 176.95 13.43 106.79
N GLU A 345 177.55 13.61 105.61
CA GLU A 345 178.99 13.36 105.38
C GLU A 345 179.87 14.34 106.16
N LYS A 346 179.41 15.58 106.33
CA LYS A 346 180.14 16.61 107.09
C LYS A 346 180.18 16.30 108.59
N ALA A 347 179.12 15.70 109.12
CA ALA A 347 179.08 15.26 110.51
C ALA A 347 180.06 14.11 110.79
N ALA A 348 180.28 13.22 109.81
CA ALA A 348 181.17 12.07 109.96
C ALA A 348 182.66 12.45 110.02
N SER A 349 183.09 13.48 109.27
CA SER A 349 184.52 13.87 109.22
C SER A 349 185.03 14.56 110.49
N LEU A 350 184.15 15.25 111.23
CA LEU A 350 184.54 15.96 112.45
C LEU A 350 184.74 15.01 113.65
N GLN A 351 184.10 13.84 113.63
CA GLN A 351 184.19 12.88 114.72
C GLN A 351 185.54 12.12 114.72
N THR A 352 186.24 12.04 113.58
CA THR A 352 187.47 11.25 113.45
C THR A 352 188.73 11.99 113.91
N GLU A 353 188.73 13.33 113.95
CA GLU A 353 189.90 14.11 114.37
C GLU A 353 190.08 14.23 115.89
N LEU A 354 189.01 14.01 116.68
CA LEU A 354 189.05 14.29 118.11
C LEU A 354 189.56 13.12 118.97
N GLU A 355 189.65 11.90 118.43
CA GLU A 355 190.12 10.71 119.17
C GLU A 355 191.66 10.51 119.18
N LYS A 356 192.47 11.51 118.78
CA LYS A 356 193.95 11.36 118.69
C LYS A 356 194.81 12.38 119.46
N ALA A 357 194.26 13.17 120.38
CA ALA A 357 195.03 14.01 121.31
C ALA A 357 194.62 13.71 122.76
#